data_AF-A0A3S3TBR4-F1
#
_entry.id   AF-A0A3S3TBR4-F1
#
_cell.length_a   1.000
_cell.length_b   1.000
_cell.length_c   1.000
_cell.angle_alpha   90.00
_cell.angle_beta   90.00
_cell.angle_gamma   90.00
#
_symmetry.space_group_name_H-M   'P 1'
#
loop_
_entity.id
_entity.type
_entity.pdbx_description
1 polymer ?
#
loop_
_entity_poly.entity_id
_entity_poly.type
_entity_poly.pdbx_seq_one_letter_code
_entity_poly.pdbx_strand_id
1 'polypeptide(L)'
;MPPALELAPDLWLRGPRPRLSDYRFAAFDMDSTLIAIECIDEIAALAGVGEQVAAITEAAMRGEITDFRESLSRRLALLAGQPEALLDRVLKERLRFNPGARELCAALKAAGLRLGLVSGGFTHFTRFVAAELGMDVVRANALEVADGRLTGRVVQQDWGDVVDGAEKRRFVEEHCARWGLSPRQAIAVGDGANDLPMMGVAGLSVAYCAKPKVREQATVAIQAGGLDRLLEAFA
;
A
#
# COMPACT_ATOMS: atom_id res chain seq x y z
N MET A 1 -1.74 23.63 4.89
CA MET A 1 -2.71 23.07 3.93
C MET A 1 -4.03 23.82 4.05
N PRO A 2 -4.85 23.91 3.00
CA PRO A 2 -6.20 24.46 3.11
C PRO A 2 -7.06 23.65 4.10
N PRO A 3 -8.12 24.27 4.67
CA PRO A 3 -9.09 23.55 5.50
C PRO A 3 -9.73 22.40 4.70
N ALA A 4 -10.09 21.32 5.40
CA ALA A 4 -10.82 20.21 4.79
C ALA A 4 -12.32 20.54 4.75
N LEU A 5 -12.94 20.21 3.62
CA LEU A 5 -14.38 20.21 3.40
C LEU A 5 -14.87 18.76 3.39
N GLU A 6 -15.91 18.47 4.16
CA GLU A 6 -16.61 17.20 4.06
C GLU A 6 -17.51 17.22 2.81
N LEU A 7 -17.18 16.41 1.80
CA LEU A 7 -17.93 16.31 0.56
C LEU A 7 -19.19 15.43 0.72
N ALA A 8 -19.05 14.39 1.54
CA ALA A 8 -20.06 13.44 1.95
C ALA A 8 -19.62 12.86 3.31
N PRO A 9 -20.50 12.23 4.12
CA PRO A 9 -20.13 11.72 5.44
C PRO A 9 -18.84 10.90 5.39
N ASP A 10 -17.83 11.27 6.18
CA ASP A 10 -16.51 10.62 6.24
C ASP A 10 -15.65 10.69 4.96
N LEU A 11 -16.03 11.52 3.97
CA LEU A 11 -15.25 11.82 2.78
C LEU A 11 -14.83 13.28 2.78
N TRP A 12 -13.54 13.51 2.98
CA TRP A 12 -12.96 14.84 3.16
C TRP A 12 -12.09 15.24 1.98
N LEU A 13 -12.16 16.50 1.58
CA LEU A 13 -11.34 17.09 0.53
C LEU A 13 -10.65 18.36 1.03
N ARG A 14 -9.36 18.49 0.73
CA ARG A 14 -8.56 19.70 0.97
C ARG A 14 -8.20 20.36 -0.36
N GLY A 15 -8.69 21.58 -0.57
CA GLY A 15 -8.42 22.33 -1.80
C GLY A 15 -9.50 22.14 -2.87
N PRO A 16 -9.21 22.46 -4.15
CA PRO A 16 -10.19 22.40 -5.21
C PRO A 16 -10.59 20.96 -5.54
N ARG A 17 -11.81 20.76 -6.04
CA ARG A 17 -12.24 19.43 -6.52
C ARG A 17 -11.36 18.99 -7.70
N PRO A 18 -10.72 17.81 -7.61
CA PRO A 18 -9.93 17.28 -8.72
C PRO A 18 -10.83 16.86 -9.88
N ARG A 19 -10.30 16.84 -11.10
CA ARG A 19 -10.93 16.17 -12.24
C ARG A 19 -10.15 14.89 -12.54
N LEU A 20 -10.84 13.78 -12.75
CA LEU A 20 -10.17 12.52 -13.04
C LEU A 20 -9.29 12.60 -14.30
N SER A 21 -9.71 13.42 -15.27
CA SER A 21 -8.99 13.68 -16.52
C SER A 21 -7.68 14.47 -16.37
N ASP A 22 -7.34 14.95 -15.17
CA ASP A 22 -6.02 15.55 -14.89
C ASP A 22 -4.95 14.49 -14.58
N TYR A 23 -5.36 13.24 -14.30
CA TYR A 23 -4.48 12.14 -13.90
C TYR A 23 -4.35 11.06 -14.99
N ARG A 24 -3.22 10.35 -14.97
CA ARG A 24 -2.87 9.29 -15.95
C ARG A 24 -2.31 8.03 -15.28
N PHE A 25 -2.04 8.09 -13.97
CA PHE A 25 -1.49 7.00 -13.19
C PHE A 25 -2.10 7.00 -11.79
N ALA A 26 -2.38 5.83 -11.25
CA ALA A 26 -2.75 5.66 -9.84
C ALA A 26 -1.88 4.59 -9.19
N ALA A 27 -1.14 4.99 -8.15
CA ALA A 27 -0.30 4.12 -7.33
C ALA A 27 -1.00 3.82 -6.01
N PHE A 28 -1.02 2.55 -5.63
CA PHE A 28 -1.71 2.05 -4.45
C PHE A 28 -0.74 1.30 -3.53
N ASP A 29 -0.85 1.52 -2.23
CA ASP A 29 -0.41 0.52 -1.26
C ASP A 29 -1.32 -0.73 -1.30
N MET A 30 -0.82 -1.85 -0.80
CA MET A 30 -1.57 -3.10 -0.71
C MET A 30 -2.22 -3.28 0.66
N ASP A 31 -1.41 -3.59 1.68
CA ASP A 31 -1.87 -3.86 3.05
C ASP A 31 -2.64 -2.64 3.59
N SER A 32 -3.72 -2.90 4.32
CA SER A 32 -4.65 -1.88 4.86
C SER A 32 -5.25 -0.87 3.84
N THR A 33 -4.98 -1.01 2.54
CA THR A 33 -5.41 -0.11 1.47
C THR A 33 -6.21 -0.84 0.39
N LEU A 34 -5.57 -1.66 -0.45
CA LEU A 34 -6.29 -2.51 -1.43
C LEU A 34 -6.89 -3.74 -0.77
N ILE A 35 -6.24 -4.26 0.28
CA ILE A 35 -6.71 -5.38 1.08
C ILE A 35 -6.87 -4.96 2.55
N ALA A 36 -7.77 -5.62 3.27
CA ALA A 36 -8.15 -5.26 4.63
C ALA A 36 -7.24 -5.86 5.73
N ILE A 37 -6.15 -6.52 5.33
CA ILE A 37 -5.24 -7.22 6.25
C ILE A 37 -3.83 -6.64 6.16
N GLU A 38 -3.04 -6.91 7.19
CA GLU A 38 -1.58 -6.81 7.16
C GLU A 38 -1.00 -8.21 6.91
N CYS A 39 -0.45 -8.44 5.72
CA CYS A 39 -0.01 -9.78 5.32
C CYS A 39 1.00 -10.40 6.29
N ILE A 40 1.93 -9.61 6.85
CA ILE A 40 2.93 -10.12 7.81
C ILE A 40 2.29 -10.60 9.12
N ASP A 41 1.25 -9.91 9.59
CA ASP A 41 0.57 -10.24 10.84
C ASP A 41 -0.26 -11.53 10.67
N GLU A 42 -0.90 -11.73 9.51
CA GLU A 42 -1.62 -12.96 9.19
C GLU A 42 -0.67 -14.17 9.05
N ILE A 43 0.51 -13.99 8.45
CA ILE A 43 1.53 -15.05 8.40
C ILE A 43 1.99 -15.37 9.83
N ALA A 44 2.27 -14.36 10.65
CA ALA A 44 2.71 -14.53 12.02
C ALA A 44 1.67 -15.24 12.89
N ALA A 45 0.39 -14.92 12.72
CA ALA A 45 -0.71 -15.59 13.40
C ALA A 45 -0.77 -17.08 13.04
N LEU A 46 -0.68 -17.43 11.74
CA LEU A 46 -0.66 -18.84 11.32
C LEU A 46 0.64 -19.57 11.73
N ALA A 47 1.74 -18.85 11.87
CA ALA A 47 3.04 -19.36 12.33
C ALA A 47 3.14 -19.52 13.86
N GLY A 48 2.14 -19.05 14.62
CA GLY A 48 2.15 -19.08 16.09
C GLY A 48 3.08 -18.06 16.72
N VAL A 49 3.50 -17.02 15.99
CA VAL A 49 4.39 -15.94 16.46
C VAL A 49 3.77 -14.54 16.37
N GLY A 50 2.43 -14.48 16.29
CA GLY A 50 1.68 -13.24 16.11
C GLY A 50 1.91 -12.22 17.21
N GLU A 51 1.94 -12.65 18.48
CA GLU A 51 2.18 -11.75 19.62
C GLU A 51 3.57 -11.09 19.57
N GLN A 52 4.61 -11.86 19.19
CA GLN A 52 5.96 -11.33 19.06
C GLN A 52 6.08 -10.32 17.91
N VAL A 53 5.41 -10.59 16.78
CA VAL A 53 5.39 -9.67 15.63
C VAL A 53 4.64 -8.39 15.99
N ALA A 54 3.48 -8.49 16.65
CA ALA A 54 2.72 -7.34 17.11
C ALA A 54 3.52 -6.46 18.07
N ALA A 55 4.27 -7.06 19.01
CA ALA A 55 5.12 -6.31 19.93
C ALA A 55 6.19 -5.47 19.21
N ILE A 56 6.76 -5.98 18.12
CA ILE A 56 7.74 -5.24 17.29
C ILE A 56 7.05 -4.12 16.49
N THR A 57 5.87 -4.39 15.92
CA THR A 57 5.08 -3.38 15.20
C THR A 57 4.71 -2.22 16.12
N GLU A 58 4.25 -2.50 17.34
CA GLU A 58 3.92 -1.50 18.35
C GLU A 58 5.14 -0.68 18.79
N ALA A 59 6.30 -1.33 18.97
CA ALA A 59 7.56 -0.63 19.26
C ALA A 59 7.96 0.33 18.12
N ALA A 60 7.78 -0.07 16.87
CA ALA A 60 8.03 0.80 15.72
C ALA A 60 7.04 1.98 15.68
N MET A 61 5.76 1.74 15.98
CA MET A 61 4.74 2.79 16.05
C MET A 61 4.97 3.79 17.19
N ARG A 62 5.53 3.35 18.33
CA ARG A 62 5.95 4.23 19.43
C ARG A 62 7.26 4.99 19.14
N GLY A 63 7.91 4.72 18.01
CA GLY A 63 9.19 5.32 17.65
C GLY A 63 10.39 4.75 18.41
N GLU A 64 10.22 3.62 19.09
CA GLU A 64 11.34 2.88 19.72
C GLU A 64 12.20 2.19 18.65
N ILE A 65 11.57 1.78 17.54
CA ILE A 65 12.23 1.35 16.31
C ILE A 65 11.93 2.39 15.23
N THR A 66 12.90 3.23 14.94
CA THR A 66 12.72 4.36 13.99
C THR A 66 12.99 3.96 12.54
N ASP A 67 13.76 2.88 12.32
CA ASP A 67 14.04 2.35 10.99
C ASP A 67 13.04 1.25 10.60
N PHE A 68 12.33 1.48 9.50
CA PHE A 68 11.40 0.51 8.92
C PHE A 68 12.10 -0.80 8.55
N ARG A 69 13.34 -0.73 8.05
CA ARG A 69 14.10 -1.91 7.61
C ARG A 69 14.45 -2.79 8.80
N GLU A 70 14.88 -2.17 9.89
CA GLU A 70 15.09 -2.86 11.16
C GLU A 70 13.81 -3.51 11.68
N SER A 71 12.70 -2.77 11.74
CA SER A 71 11.41 -3.32 12.17
C SER A 71 10.96 -4.51 11.32
N LEU A 72 11.08 -4.41 10.00
CA LEU A 72 10.75 -5.50 9.08
C LEU A 72 11.67 -6.70 9.28
N SER A 73 12.99 -6.49 9.34
CA SER A 73 13.96 -7.57 9.54
C SER A 73 13.72 -8.34 10.84
N ARG A 74 13.40 -7.65 11.94
CA ARG A 74 13.10 -8.29 13.22
C ARG A 74 11.82 -9.14 13.14
N ARG A 75 10.77 -8.65 12.47
CA ARG A 75 9.51 -9.40 12.28
C ARG A 75 9.71 -10.62 11.39
N LEU A 76 10.46 -10.47 10.30
CA LEU A 76 10.76 -11.58 9.39
C LEU A 76 11.63 -12.66 10.05
N ALA A 77 12.57 -12.28 10.91
CA ALA A 77 13.40 -13.24 11.64
C ALA A 77 12.56 -14.22 12.49
N LEU A 78 11.42 -13.79 13.02
CA LEU A 78 10.48 -14.64 13.76
C LEU A 78 9.77 -15.67 12.87
N LEU A 79 9.72 -15.44 11.56
CA LEU A 79 9.12 -16.33 10.57
C LEU A 79 10.13 -17.35 10.01
N ALA A 80 11.41 -17.27 10.39
CA ALA A 80 12.43 -18.19 9.90
C ALA A 80 12.09 -19.65 10.24
N GLY A 81 12.25 -20.53 9.25
CA GLY A 81 11.94 -21.94 9.34
C GLY A 81 10.47 -22.30 9.12
N GLN A 82 9.56 -21.33 9.01
CA GLN A 82 8.15 -21.60 8.73
C GLN A 82 7.95 -22.11 7.30
N PRO A 83 6.99 -23.03 7.04
CA PRO A 83 6.71 -23.52 5.69
C PRO A 83 6.23 -22.40 4.76
N GLU A 84 6.73 -22.36 3.53
CA GLU A 84 6.27 -21.36 2.54
C GLU A 84 4.78 -21.51 2.21
N ALA A 85 4.22 -22.72 2.39
CA ALA A 85 2.81 -23.01 2.21
C ALA A 85 1.89 -22.18 3.14
N LEU A 86 2.42 -21.56 4.20
CA LEU A 86 1.65 -20.59 4.99
C LEU A 86 1.22 -19.38 4.15
N LEU A 87 2.03 -18.95 3.17
CA LEU A 87 1.70 -17.83 2.30
C LEU A 87 0.42 -18.12 1.50
N ASP A 88 0.34 -19.32 0.90
CA ASP A 88 -0.85 -19.78 0.17
C ASP A 88 -2.09 -19.87 1.08
N ARG A 89 -1.89 -20.27 2.34
CA ARG A 89 -2.98 -20.33 3.32
C ARG A 89 -3.50 -18.95 3.68
N VAL A 90 -2.62 -17.99 3.96
CA VAL A 90 -3.02 -16.59 4.18
C VAL A 90 -3.77 -16.06 2.95
N LEU A 91 -3.25 -16.31 1.75
CA LEU A 91 -3.86 -15.87 0.51
C LEU A 91 -5.30 -16.40 0.34
N LYS A 92 -5.51 -17.70 0.59
CA LYS A 92 -6.81 -18.35 0.40
C LYS A 92 -7.80 -18.06 1.53
N GLU A 93 -7.32 -18.11 2.77
CA GLU A 93 -8.18 -18.09 3.96
C GLU A 93 -8.45 -16.66 4.45
N ARG A 94 -7.45 -15.77 4.38
CA ARG A 94 -7.44 -14.47 5.09
C ARG A 94 -7.53 -13.25 4.19
N LEU A 95 -6.96 -13.29 2.98
CA LEU A 95 -6.94 -12.10 2.11
C LEU A 95 -8.36 -11.70 1.71
N ARG A 96 -8.72 -10.46 2.01
CA ARG A 96 -9.97 -9.81 1.57
C ARG A 96 -9.63 -8.45 0.99
N PHE A 97 -10.18 -8.15 -0.17
CA PHE A 97 -10.11 -6.80 -0.74
C PHE A 97 -10.93 -5.84 0.10
N ASN A 98 -10.44 -4.61 0.25
CA ASN A 98 -11.25 -3.56 0.83
C ASN A 98 -12.48 -3.29 -0.07
N PRO A 99 -13.65 -2.95 0.52
CA PRO A 99 -14.83 -2.59 -0.25
C PRO A 99 -14.49 -1.50 -1.27
N GLY A 100 -15.02 -1.58 -2.49
CA GLY A 100 -14.78 -0.57 -3.52
C GLY A 100 -13.41 -0.65 -4.22
N ALA A 101 -12.48 -1.50 -3.78
CA ALA A 101 -11.15 -1.58 -4.40
C ALA A 101 -11.21 -2.04 -5.87
N ARG A 102 -12.08 -3.02 -6.17
CA ARG A 102 -12.30 -3.52 -7.54
C ARG A 102 -12.99 -2.48 -8.40
N GLU A 103 -14.03 -1.86 -7.86
CA GLU A 103 -14.85 -0.84 -8.50
C GLU A 103 -14.00 0.39 -8.85
N LEU A 104 -13.19 0.86 -7.91
CA LEU A 104 -12.24 1.95 -8.16
C LEU A 104 -11.24 1.59 -9.25
N CYS A 105 -10.54 0.45 -9.11
CA CYS A 105 -9.53 0.07 -10.10
C CYS A 105 -10.14 -0.05 -11.50
N ALA A 106 -11.30 -0.69 -11.63
CA ALA A 106 -12.02 -0.81 -12.90
C ALA A 106 -12.39 0.56 -13.48
N ALA A 107 -12.92 1.48 -12.67
CA ALA A 107 -13.28 2.82 -13.10
C ALA A 107 -12.05 3.63 -13.56
N LEU A 108 -10.93 3.55 -12.84
CA LEU A 108 -9.69 4.23 -13.22
C LEU A 108 -9.11 3.66 -14.52
N LYS A 109 -9.12 2.33 -14.71
CA LYS A 109 -8.71 1.73 -16.01
C LYS A 109 -9.63 2.16 -17.15
N ALA A 110 -10.94 2.18 -16.91
CA ALA A 110 -11.92 2.64 -17.91
C ALA A 110 -11.71 4.11 -18.30
N ALA A 111 -11.24 4.93 -17.36
CA ALA A 111 -10.83 6.32 -17.62
C ALA A 111 -9.44 6.46 -18.27
N GLY A 112 -8.75 5.34 -18.58
CA GLY A 112 -7.46 5.32 -19.26
C GLY A 112 -6.25 5.55 -18.36
N LEU A 113 -6.40 5.46 -17.03
CA LEU A 113 -5.27 5.51 -16.11
C LEU A 113 -4.55 4.17 -16.10
N ARG A 114 -3.22 4.24 -15.97
CA ARG A 114 -2.42 3.09 -15.58
C ARG A 114 -2.52 2.88 -14.08
N LEU A 115 -2.46 1.62 -13.64
CA LEU A 115 -2.49 1.26 -12.22
C LEU A 115 -1.14 0.68 -11.78
N GLY A 116 -0.70 1.08 -10.60
CA GLY A 116 0.52 0.60 -9.97
C GLY A 116 0.26 0.14 -8.56
N LEU A 117 0.85 -1.00 -8.19
CA LEU A 117 0.85 -1.50 -6.82
C LEU A 117 2.27 -1.41 -6.26
N VAL A 118 2.46 -0.63 -5.20
CA VAL A 118 3.75 -0.52 -4.50
C VAL A 118 3.58 -0.75 -3.02
N SER A 119 4.21 -1.79 -2.49
CA SER A 119 3.97 -2.22 -1.11
C SER A 119 5.21 -2.72 -0.40
N GLY A 120 5.28 -2.45 0.90
CA GLY A 120 6.24 -3.09 1.83
C GLY A 120 5.88 -4.55 2.15
N GLY A 121 4.72 -5.03 1.69
CA GLY A 121 4.33 -6.44 1.74
C GLY A 121 5.09 -7.30 0.72
N PHE A 122 4.57 -8.50 0.45
CA PHE A 122 5.33 -9.53 -0.25
C PHE A 122 4.81 -9.86 -1.66
N THR A 123 5.74 -10.15 -2.58
CA THR A 123 5.46 -10.47 -3.99
C THR A 123 4.48 -11.61 -4.20
N HIS A 124 4.42 -12.56 -3.27
CA HIS A 124 3.45 -13.65 -3.30
C HIS A 124 1.99 -13.12 -3.32
N PHE A 125 1.68 -12.15 -2.46
CA PHE A 125 0.34 -11.54 -2.38
C PHE A 125 0.13 -10.48 -3.45
N THR A 126 1.14 -9.63 -3.70
CA THR A 126 0.98 -8.54 -4.69
C THR A 126 0.77 -9.07 -6.10
N ARG A 127 1.32 -10.23 -6.46
CA ARG A 127 1.04 -10.88 -7.76
C ARG A 127 -0.44 -11.27 -7.90
N PHE A 128 -1.04 -11.83 -6.84
CA PHE A 128 -2.46 -12.17 -6.84
C PHE A 128 -3.33 -10.90 -6.93
N VAL A 129 -3.07 -9.92 -6.05
CA VAL A 129 -3.81 -8.64 -6.04
C VAL A 129 -3.67 -7.92 -7.38
N ALA A 130 -2.49 -7.92 -7.98
CA ALA A 130 -2.24 -7.32 -9.28
C ALA A 130 -3.03 -7.98 -10.41
N ALA A 131 -3.10 -9.31 -10.43
CA ALA A 131 -3.89 -10.04 -11.42
C ALA A 131 -5.39 -9.75 -11.27
N GLU A 132 -5.90 -9.75 -10.05
CA GLU A 132 -7.31 -9.50 -9.74
C GLU A 132 -7.76 -8.07 -10.08
N LEU A 133 -6.90 -7.07 -9.87
CA LEU A 133 -7.23 -5.65 -10.07
C LEU A 133 -6.71 -5.08 -11.39
N GLY A 134 -6.00 -5.88 -12.18
CA GLY A 134 -5.42 -5.46 -13.45
C GLY A 134 -4.32 -4.41 -13.30
N MET A 135 -3.41 -4.57 -12.33
CA MET A 135 -2.28 -3.66 -12.13
C MET A 135 -1.29 -3.75 -13.29
N ASP A 136 -0.87 -2.61 -13.84
CA ASP A 136 0.05 -2.55 -14.98
C ASP A 136 1.52 -2.65 -14.53
N VAL A 137 1.82 -2.24 -13.31
CA VAL A 137 3.16 -2.28 -12.71
C VAL A 137 3.10 -2.60 -11.21
N VAL A 138 4.05 -3.39 -10.72
CA VAL A 138 4.08 -3.87 -9.33
C VAL A 138 5.50 -3.78 -8.77
N ARG A 139 5.64 -3.34 -7.51
CA ARG A 139 6.89 -3.39 -6.75
C ARG A 139 6.60 -3.80 -5.30
N ALA A 140 7.27 -4.86 -4.83
CA ALA A 140 7.07 -5.41 -3.49
C ALA A 140 8.30 -6.19 -3.02
N ASN A 141 8.39 -6.47 -1.72
CA ASN A 141 9.47 -7.27 -1.16
C ASN A 141 9.31 -8.74 -1.56
N ALA A 142 10.40 -9.45 -1.85
CA ALA A 142 10.35 -10.89 -2.10
C ALA A 142 10.87 -11.63 -0.87
N LEU A 143 10.05 -12.50 -0.27
CA LEU A 143 10.52 -13.38 0.82
C LEU A 143 11.53 -14.39 0.26
N GLU A 144 12.65 -14.55 0.96
CA GLU A 144 13.61 -15.59 0.64
C GLU A 144 13.12 -16.94 1.18
N VAL A 145 13.12 -17.95 0.31
CA VAL A 145 12.71 -19.32 0.61
C VAL A 145 13.86 -20.26 0.28
N ALA A 146 14.15 -21.18 1.21
CA ALA A 146 15.07 -22.29 1.00
C ALA A 146 14.40 -23.59 1.47
N ASP A 147 14.49 -24.64 0.65
CA ASP A 147 13.92 -25.96 0.95
C ASP A 147 12.44 -25.93 1.38
N GLY A 148 11.63 -25.10 0.72
CA GLY A 148 10.20 -24.92 1.00
C GLY A 148 9.90 -24.20 2.31
N ARG A 149 10.87 -23.49 2.89
CA ARG A 149 10.75 -22.75 4.16
C ARG A 149 11.23 -21.31 4.05
N LEU A 150 10.57 -20.41 4.76
CA LEU A 150 10.96 -19.03 4.89
C LEU A 150 12.31 -18.94 5.61
N THR A 151 13.26 -18.17 5.08
CA THR A 151 14.56 -17.96 5.75
C THR A 151 14.52 -16.83 6.79
N GLY A 152 13.41 -16.07 6.82
CA GLY A 152 13.26 -14.86 7.63
C GLY A 152 13.96 -13.63 7.06
N ARG A 153 14.28 -13.63 5.75
CA ARG A 153 14.88 -12.50 5.03
C ARG A 153 14.10 -12.17 3.76
N VAL A 154 14.43 -11.02 3.18
CA VAL A 154 13.99 -10.64 1.83
C VAL A 154 15.13 -10.82 0.82
N VAL A 155 14.77 -11.16 -0.42
CA VAL A 155 15.69 -11.25 -1.55
C VAL A 155 16.01 -9.85 -2.05
N GLN A 156 17.30 -9.52 -2.20
CA GLN A 156 17.73 -8.27 -2.83
C GLN A 156 17.26 -8.18 -4.28
N GLN A 157 16.76 -7.00 -4.66
CA GLN A 157 16.29 -6.69 -6.00
C GLN A 157 17.20 -5.63 -6.64
N ASP A 158 17.12 -5.47 -7.96
CA ASP A 158 17.93 -4.51 -8.71
C ASP A 158 17.66 -3.05 -8.30
N TRP A 159 16.47 -2.78 -7.76
CA TRP A 159 16.09 -1.45 -7.25
C TRP A 159 16.44 -1.25 -5.78
N GLY A 160 16.85 -2.29 -5.05
CA GLY A 160 17.12 -2.26 -3.62
C GLY A 160 16.64 -3.53 -2.90
N ASP A 161 16.73 -3.54 -1.59
CA ASP A 161 16.37 -4.64 -0.70
C ASP A 161 14.93 -4.54 -0.18
N VAL A 162 14.50 -3.36 0.29
CA VAL A 162 13.18 -3.17 0.94
C VAL A 162 12.42 -2.01 0.32
N VAL A 163 11.14 -2.22 0.03
CA VAL A 163 10.17 -1.16 -0.30
C VAL A 163 9.79 -0.40 0.96
N ASP A 164 10.54 0.65 1.25
CA ASP A 164 10.20 1.65 2.26
C ASP A 164 9.48 2.87 1.63
N GLY A 165 9.24 3.92 2.41
CA GLY A 165 8.58 5.12 1.89
C GLY A 165 9.37 5.83 0.79
N ALA A 166 10.69 5.87 0.86
CA ALA A 166 11.51 6.48 -0.20
C ALA A 166 11.40 5.67 -1.50
N GLU A 167 11.34 4.35 -1.40
CA GLU A 167 11.15 3.48 -2.55
C GLU A 167 9.72 3.58 -3.12
N LYS A 168 8.68 3.76 -2.28
CA LYS A 168 7.31 4.08 -2.73
C LYS A 168 7.29 5.38 -3.55
N ARG A 169 8.00 6.42 -3.09
CA ARG A 169 8.16 7.67 -3.86
C ARG A 169 8.85 7.42 -5.19
N ARG A 170 9.99 6.73 -5.17
CA ARG A 170 10.79 6.43 -6.36
C ARG A 170 9.98 5.64 -7.39
N PHE A 171 9.16 4.69 -6.94
CA PHE A 171 8.25 3.94 -7.80
C PHE A 171 7.33 4.85 -8.60
N VAL A 172 6.73 5.86 -7.95
CA VAL A 172 5.86 6.84 -8.64
C VAL A 172 6.65 7.67 -9.64
N GLU A 173 7.78 8.25 -9.22
CA GLU A 173 8.63 9.11 -10.07
C GLU A 173 9.15 8.34 -11.30
N GLU A 174 9.65 7.11 -11.11
CA GLU A 174 10.18 6.25 -12.15
C GLU A 174 9.14 5.88 -13.21
N HIS A 175 7.95 5.47 -12.77
CA HIS A 175 6.89 5.06 -13.71
C HIS A 175 6.27 6.26 -14.43
N CYS A 176 6.10 7.39 -13.73
CA CYS A 176 5.74 8.64 -14.38
C CYS A 176 6.75 9.02 -15.47
N ALA A 177 8.05 9.01 -15.15
CA ALA A 177 9.11 9.31 -16.11
C ALA A 177 9.09 8.35 -17.31
N ARG A 178 8.93 7.04 -17.08
CA ARG A 178 8.85 6.02 -18.14
C ARG A 178 7.69 6.26 -19.11
N TRP A 179 6.61 6.88 -18.64
CA TRP A 179 5.43 7.18 -19.45
C TRP A 179 5.36 8.63 -19.93
N GLY A 180 6.40 9.43 -19.71
CA GLY A 180 6.42 10.86 -20.08
C GLY A 180 5.40 11.69 -19.30
N LEU A 181 5.08 11.30 -18.07
CA LEU A 181 4.14 11.98 -17.19
C LEU A 181 4.88 12.79 -16.12
N SER A 182 4.27 13.89 -15.69
CA SER A 182 4.64 14.50 -14.41
C SER A 182 4.10 13.66 -13.25
N PRO A 183 4.82 13.52 -12.11
CA PRO A 183 4.25 12.96 -10.88
C PRO A 183 2.96 13.67 -10.43
N ARG A 184 2.75 14.94 -10.83
CA ARG A 184 1.50 15.67 -10.59
C ARG A 184 0.30 15.16 -11.39
N GLN A 185 0.51 14.24 -12.35
CA GLN A 185 -0.54 13.49 -13.04
C GLN A 185 -0.78 12.12 -12.40
N ALA A 186 -0.20 11.84 -11.23
CA ALA A 186 -0.42 10.62 -10.47
C ALA A 186 -1.38 10.84 -9.31
N ILE A 187 -2.15 9.79 -9.00
CA ILE A 187 -2.89 9.60 -7.76
C ILE A 187 -2.06 8.64 -6.89
N ALA A 188 -1.89 8.95 -5.61
CA ALA A 188 -1.28 8.03 -4.64
C ALA A 188 -2.26 7.73 -3.51
N VAL A 189 -2.50 6.45 -3.25
CA VAL A 189 -3.48 5.95 -2.29
C VAL A 189 -2.78 5.09 -1.24
N GLY A 190 -2.98 5.40 0.03
CA GLY A 190 -2.40 4.67 1.16
C GLY A 190 -3.07 5.01 2.49
N ASP A 191 -2.70 4.29 3.55
CA ASP A 191 -3.24 4.46 4.91
C ASP A 191 -2.16 4.87 5.93
N GLY A 192 -0.88 4.61 5.60
CA GLY A 192 0.22 4.60 6.54
C GLY A 192 1.20 5.78 6.36
N ALA A 193 2.02 6.00 7.39
CA ALA A 193 3.05 7.05 7.34
C ALA A 193 4.17 6.73 6.32
N ASN A 194 4.36 5.46 5.99
CA ASN A 194 5.22 4.96 4.91
C ASN A 194 4.74 5.42 3.52
N ASP A 195 3.48 5.81 3.35
CA ASP A 195 2.93 6.27 2.06
C ASP A 195 3.14 7.77 1.83
N LEU A 196 3.36 8.53 2.91
CA LEU A 196 3.54 9.99 2.84
C LEU A 196 4.56 10.44 1.78
N PRO A 197 5.71 9.76 1.58
CA PRO A 197 6.64 10.18 0.53
C PRO A 197 6.09 10.03 -0.89
N MET A 198 5.32 8.96 -1.21
CA MET A 198 4.68 8.84 -2.53
C MET A 198 3.51 9.81 -2.68
N MET A 199 2.75 10.01 -1.60
CA MET A 199 1.67 11.00 -1.53
C MET A 199 2.17 12.43 -1.74
N GLY A 200 3.37 12.76 -1.25
CA GLY A 200 3.96 14.08 -1.38
C GLY A 200 4.34 14.47 -2.82
N VAL A 201 4.69 13.48 -3.66
CA VAL A 201 5.06 13.72 -5.07
C VAL A 201 3.86 13.66 -6.02
N ALA A 202 2.82 12.91 -5.66
CA ALA A 202 1.60 12.78 -6.45
C ALA A 202 0.84 14.10 -6.62
N GLY A 203 0.02 14.21 -7.66
CA GLY A 203 -0.88 15.35 -7.85
C GLY A 203 -2.12 15.26 -6.95
N LEU A 204 -2.56 14.04 -6.66
CA LEU A 204 -3.64 13.75 -5.74
C LEU A 204 -3.18 12.71 -4.73
N SER A 205 -3.23 13.06 -3.44
CA SER A 205 -2.98 12.10 -2.37
C SER A 205 -4.28 11.71 -1.69
N VAL A 206 -4.47 10.41 -1.47
CA VAL A 206 -5.69 9.83 -0.93
C VAL A 206 -5.32 9.00 0.30
N ALA A 207 -5.82 9.42 1.46
CA ALA A 207 -5.74 8.69 2.71
C ALA A 207 -6.98 7.79 2.85
N TYR A 208 -6.81 6.47 2.87
CA TYR A 208 -7.91 5.52 3.09
C TYR A 208 -7.82 4.93 4.49
N CYS A 209 -8.87 5.09 5.31
CA CYS A 209 -8.94 4.63 6.70
C CYS A 209 -7.67 4.96 7.53
N ALA A 210 -7.00 6.05 7.17
CA ALA A 210 -5.62 6.31 7.53
C ALA A 210 -5.47 6.88 8.95
N LYS A 211 -4.25 6.77 9.50
CA LYS A 211 -3.91 7.39 10.79
C LYS A 211 -4.00 8.94 10.72
N PRO A 212 -4.24 9.65 11.85
CA PRO A 212 -4.40 11.11 11.88
C PRO A 212 -3.35 11.89 11.09
N LYS A 213 -2.06 11.57 11.30
CA LYS A 213 -0.92 12.20 10.62
C LYS A 213 -0.99 12.11 9.10
N VAL A 214 -1.54 11.02 8.55
CA VAL A 214 -1.67 10.80 7.11
C VAL A 214 -2.87 11.57 6.56
N ARG A 215 -4.02 11.50 7.25
CA ARG A 215 -5.24 12.23 6.89
C ARG A 215 -5.05 13.74 6.83
N GLU A 216 -4.24 14.28 7.73
CA GLU A 216 -3.92 15.71 7.79
C GLU A 216 -3.05 16.19 6.62
N GLN A 217 -2.35 15.26 5.97
CA GLN A 217 -1.44 15.53 4.85
C GLN A 217 -1.99 15.09 3.48
N ALA A 218 -3.14 14.42 3.45
CA ALA A 218 -3.76 13.97 2.21
C ALA A 218 -4.70 15.03 1.62
N THR A 219 -4.79 15.07 0.30
CA THR A 219 -5.77 15.90 -0.42
C THR A 219 -7.18 15.36 -0.22
N VAL A 220 -7.36 14.04 -0.32
CA VAL A 220 -8.63 13.35 -0.06
C VAL A 220 -8.43 12.41 1.14
N ALA A 221 -9.39 12.36 2.06
CA ALA A 221 -9.40 11.38 3.13
C ALA A 221 -10.75 10.67 3.19
N ILE A 222 -10.74 9.35 3.02
CA ILE A 222 -11.87 8.45 3.19
C ILE A 222 -11.73 7.84 4.58
N GLN A 223 -12.54 8.26 5.54
CA GLN A 223 -12.49 7.77 6.92
C GLN A 223 -13.37 6.54 7.14
N ALA A 224 -14.42 6.38 6.32
CA ALA A 224 -15.32 5.22 6.35
C ALA A 224 -15.93 4.95 4.97
N GLY A 225 -16.40 3.72 4.75
CA GLY A 225 -16.93 3.25 3.49
C GLY A 225 -15.87 2.62 2.58
N GLY A 226 -16.22 2.43 1.31
CA GLY A 226 -15.34 1.78 0.33
C GLY A 226 -14.30 2.73 -0.29
N LEU A 227 -13.28 2.14 -0.90
CA LEU A 227 -12.21 2.84 -1.60
C LEU A 227 -12.74 3.55 -2.87
N ASP A 228 -13.83 3.04 -3.45
CA ASP A 228 -14.56 3.61 -4.59
C ASP A 228 -15.18 4.98 -4.31
N ARG A 229 -15.35 5.35 -3.05
CA ARG A 229 -15.76 6.71 -2.66
C ARG A 229 -14.81 7.80 -3.17
N LEU A 230 -13.57 7.45 -3.53
CA LEU A 230 -12.68 8.36 -4.24
C LEU A 230 -13.31 8.89 -5.54
N LEU A 231 -14.17 8.11 -6.20
CA LEU A 231 -14.86 8.53 -7.41
C LEU A 231 -15.80 9.72 -7.16
N GLU A 232 -16.40 9.81 -5.97
CA GLU A 232 -17.26 10.93 -5.55
C GLU A 232 -16.48 12.25 -5.37
N ALA A 233 -15.15 12.16 -5.19
CA ALA A 233 -14.31 13.34 -5.01
C ALA A 233 -14.04 14.08 -6.33
N PHE A 234 -14.23 13.42 -7.48
CA PHE A 234 -14.04 14.04 -8.79
C PHE A 234 -15.26 14.88 -9.20
N ALA A 235 -15.01 16.00 -9.88
CA ALA A 235 -16.03 16.87 -10.48
C ALA A 235 -16.27 16.54 -11.95
#